data_AF-A0A4V1AZW6-F1
#
_entry.id   AF-A0A4V1AZW6-F1
#
_cell.length_a   1.000
_cell.length_b   1.000
_cell.length_c   1.000
_cell.angle_alpha   90.00
_cell.angle_beta   90.00
_cell.angle_gamma   90.00
#
_symmetry.space_group_name_H-M   'P 1'
#
loop_
_entity.id
_entity.type
_entity.pdbx_description
1 polymer ?
#
loop_
_entity_poly.entity_id
_entity_poly.type
_entity_poly.pdbx_seq_one_letter_code
_entity_poly.pdbx_strand_id
1 'polypeptide(L)'
;MRTFHTRRGSAIEAGPPFPQPERSCSSPPRKRRTGATLALCAVLALLGGCSSVLLDPKGDIGVQEKNLILIALGLMLLVVIPVIALTLWFAWRYRASNTRATYAPKWAHSTAIEVVVWTIPCVIVLTLGVLIWRTTHALDPYRPIESQQKPIRVDVVALNWKWLFIYPDYGVASVNQLAIPVDTPVSFRLTADSLMNSFFIPQLGSQVYAMSGMQTQLHLIANHPGTYAGRSAAFSGPGFSDMHFDTLATSRADFDAWIARAQASPTVLSRGAYARLAQPGEKTPVTFYSNVAPGLFDGVVGQYMRDVHGNPICGTGVGVTNPALTLARPATLAAE
;
A
#
# COMPACT_ATOMS: atom_id res chain seq x y z
N MET A 1 5.23 -15.92 108.36
CA MET A 1 4.56 -17.22 108.56
C MET A 1 5.23 -18.23 107.63
N ARG A 2 6.05 -19.09 108.25
CA ARG A 2 6.65 -20.37 107.81
C ARG A 2 7.26 -20.52 106.40
N THR A 3 8.59 -20.46 106.43
CA THR A 3 9.59 -21.26 105.70
C THR A 3 9.32 -22.77 105.63
N PHE A 4 10.17 -23.47 104.85
CA PHE A 4 10.44 -24.93 104.70
C PHE A 4 10.17 -25.39 103.25
N HIS A 5 10.98 -26.17 102.53
CA HIS A 5 12.37 -26.64 102.60
C HIS A 5 12.67 -27.34 101.24
N THR A 6 13.91 -27.24 100.74
CA THR A 6 14.71 -28.26 100.02
C THR A 6 14.06 -29.29 99.08
N ARG A 7 14.59 -29.40 97.84
CA ARG A 7 15.56 -30.46 97.45
C ARG A 7 16.13 -30.23 96.04
N ARG A 8 17.44 -30.50 95.92
CA ARG A 8 18.22 -30.63 94.69
C ARG A 8 17.86 -31.90 93.92
N GLY A 9 17.92 -31.80 92.59
CA GLY A 9 18.66 -32.72 91.72
C GLY A 9 17.96 -34.00 91.26
N SER A 10 17.71 -34.09 89.96
CA SER A 10 17.99 -35.29 89.17
C SER A 10 17.91 -34.93 87.68
N ALA A 11 19.02 -35.14 86.97
CA ALA A 11 19.09 -35.10 85.52
C ALA A 11 18.39 -36.35 84.97
N ILE A 12 17.57 -36.19 83.92
CA ILE A 12 17.10 -37.30 83.09
C ILE A 12 17.52 -37.02 81.65
N GLU A 13 18.23 -38.01 81.13
CA GLU A 13 18.76 -38.28 79.80
C GLU A 13 18.02 -37.70 78.58
N ALA A 14 18.86 -37.36 77.60
CA ALA A 14 18.50 -37.00 76.23
C ALA A 14 18.02 -38.22 75.42
N GLY A 15 16.84 -38.09 74.81
CA GLY A 15 16.37 -38.90 73.68
C GLY A 15 16.51 -38.14 72.35
N PRO A 16 16.59 -38.83 71.20
CA PRO A 16 17.12 -38.27 69.95
C PRO A 16 16.15 -37.26 69.27
N PRO A 17 16.67 -36.31 68.47
CA PRO A 17 15.85 -35.31 67.80
C PRO A 17 15.06 -35.93 66.63
N PHE A 18 13.80 -35.51 66.50
CA PHE A 18 12.95 -35.79 65.34
C PHE A 18 13.61 -35.27 64.04
N PRO A 19 13.57 -36.04 62.94
CA PRO A 19 14.15 -35.63 61.67
C PRO A 19 13.34 -34.48 61.05
N GLN A 20 14.01 -33.37 60.75
CA GLN A 20 13.47 -32.26 59.96
C GLN A 20 13.30 -32.73 58.50
N PRO A 21 12.18 -32.44 57.82
CA PRO A 21 12.08 -32.70 56.38
C PRO A 21 12.93 -31.67 55.62
N GLU A 22 14.11 -32.09 55.16
CA GLU A 22 14.87 -31.37 54.13
C GLU A 22 14.04 -31.27 52.85
N ARG A 23 13.42 -30.11 52.61
CA ARG A 23 12.88 -29.77 51.29
C ARG A 23 14.01 -29.27 50.40
N SER A 24 14.84 -30.19 49.94
CA SER A 24 15.66 -29.99 48.75
C SER A 24 14.76 -30.05 47.51
N CYS A 25 14.23 -28.90 47.09
CA CYS A 25 13.69 -28.72 45.73
C CYS A 25 14.78 -28.14 44.84
N SER A 26 15.63 -29.01 44.28
CA SER A 26 16.49 -28.65 43.15
C SER A 26 15.62 -28.49 41.91
N SER A 27 15.49 -27.26 41.42
CA SER A 27 14.90 -27.00 40.11
C SER A 27 15.89 -27.44 39.03
N PRO A 28 15.49 -28.24 38.02
CA PRO A 28 16.41 -28.59 36.94
C PRO A 28 16.73 -27.35 36.09
N PRO A 29 17.94 -27.24 35.53
CA PRO A 29 18.31 -26.12 34.68
C PRO A 29 17.41 -26.13 33.44
N ARG A 30 16.53 -25.13 33.34
CA ARG A 30 15.67 -24.91 32.17
C ARG A 30 16.57 -24.71 30.95
N LYS A 31 16.71 -25.78 30.13
CA LYS A 31 17.53 -25.82 28.92
C LYS A 31 17.24 -24.59 28.05
N ARG A 32 18.21 -23.66 27.96
CA ARG A 32 18.23 -22.49 27.06
C ARG A 32 18.08 -22.83 25.56
N ARG A 33 18.06 -24.11 25.18
CA ARG A 33 18.01 -24.56 23.78
C ARG A 33 16.66 -24.33 23.10
N THR A 34 15.53 -24.31 23.81
CA THR A 34 14.20 -24.10 23.21
C THR A 34 13.93 -22.65 22.81
N GLY A 35 14.55 -21.67 23.50
CA GLY A 35 14.43 -20.26 23.12
C GLY A 35 15.17 -19.91 21.82
N ALA A 36 16.31 -20.56 21.57
CA ALA A 36 17.10 -20.33 20.36
C ALA A 36 16.41 -20.89 19.10
N THR A 37 15.76 -22.05 19.18
CA THR A 37 14.98 -22.62 18.07
C THR A 37 13.72 -21.82 17.77
N LEU A 38 13.02 -21.31 18.80
CA LEU A 38 11.86 -20.42 18.60
C LEU A 38 12.26 -19.08 17.96
N ALA A 39 13.39 -18.50 18.37
CA ALA A 39 13.92 -17.28 17.76
C ALA A 39 14.36 -17.50 16.31
N LEU A 40 14.99 -18.64 16.00
CA LEU A 40 15.40 -18.98 14.64
C LEU A 40 14.19 -19.21 13.71
N CYS A 41 13.13 -19.87 14.19
CA CYS A 41 11.89 -20.03 13.44
C CYS A 41 11.16 -18.70 13.23
N ALA A 42 11.18 -17.80 14.22
CA ALA A 42 10.61 -16.45 14.06
C ALA A 42 11.39 -15.63 13.03
N VAL A 43 12.73 -15.73 13.01
CA VAL A 43 13.56 -15.11 11.98
C VAL A 43 13.26 -15.71 10.60
N LEU A 44 13.21 -17.03 10.46
CA LEU A 44 12.86 -17.70 9.19
C LEU A 44 11.45 -17.32 8.68
N ALA A 45 10.47 -17.12 9.57
CA ALA A 45 9.15 -16.62 9.22
C ALA A 45 9.16 -15.16 8.71
N LEU A 46 10.10 -14.34 9.17
CA LEU A 46 10.28 -12.95 8.74
C LEU A 46 10.97 -12.83 7.36
N LEU A 47 11.65 -13.87 6.87
CA LEU A 47 12.33 -13.85 5.57
C LEU A 47 11.43 -14.16 4.35
N GLY A 48 10.19 -14.59 4.56
CA GLY A 48 9.26 -14.97 3.48
C GLY A 48 8.75 -13.81 2.60
N GLY A 49 9.03 -12.55 2.96
CA GLY A 49 8.50 -11.37 2.26
C GLY A 49 9.25 -10.92 0.99
N CYS A 50 10.40 -11.52 0.67
CA CYS A 50 11.28 -11.04 -0.41
C CYS A 50 10.65 -11.12 -1.82
N SER A 51 9.68 -12.02 -2.04
CA SER A 51 8.99 -12.16 -3.34
C SER A 51 7.68 -11.35 -3.42
N SER A 52 7.50 -10.35 -2.55
CA SER A 52 6.32 -9.50 -2.64
C SER A 52 6.36 -8.63 -3.91
N VAL A 53 5.20 -8.42 -4.52
CA VAL A 53 5.02 -7.72 -5.80
C VAL A 53 5.64 -6.31 -5.80
N LEU A 54 5.70 -5.67 -4.63
CA LEU A 54 6.30 -4.34 -4.44
C LEU A 54 7.83 -4.38 -4.28
N LEU A 55 8.41 -5.51 -3.87
CA LEU A 55 9.86 -5.67 -3.70
C LEU A 55 10.57 -6.22 -4.96
N ASP A 56 9.81 -6.67 -5.97
CA ASP A 56 10.29 -6.99 -7.32
C ASP A 56 9.56 -6.18 -8.42
N PRO A 57 9.67 -4.84 -8.41
CA PRO A 57 9.05 -3.99 -9.42
C PRO A 57 9.72 -4.15 -10.79
N LYS A 58 8.92 -3.99 -11.86
CA LYS A 58 9.36 -4.08 -13.26
C LYS A 58 9.27 -2.75 -14.03
N GLY A 59 8.85 -1.68 -13.36
CA GLY A 59 8.90 -0.31 -13.88
C GLY A 59 9.89 0.57 -13.10
N ASP A 60 10.44 1.60 -13.75
CA ASP A 60 11.41 2.53 -13.16
C ASP A 60 10.90 3.24 -11.91
N ILE A 61 9.61 3.63 -11.92
CA ILE A 61 8.96 4.27 -10.78
C ILE A 61 8.91 3.31 -9.60
N GLY A 62 8.47 2.06 -9.82
CA GLY A 62 8.44 1.04 -8.78
C GLY A 62 9.82 0.74 -8.19
N VAL A 63 10.89 0.75 -9.00
CA VAL A 63 12.27 0.55 -8.50
C VAL A 63 12.69 1.69 -7.55
N GLN A 64 12.37 2.94 -7.89
CA GLN A 64 12.66 4.09 -7.05
C GLN A 64 11.84 4.05 -5.75
N GLU A 65 10.56 3.70 -5.82
CA GLU A 65 9.69 3.50 -4.65
C GLU A 65 10.23 2.40 -3.73
N LYS A 66 10.66 1.25 -4.28
CA LYS A 66 11.28 0.16 -3.52
C LYS A 66 12.52 0.65 -2.77
N ASN A 67 13.41 1.38 -3.43
CA ASN A 67 14.63 1.87 -2.80
C ASN A 67 14.31 2.84 -1.65
N LEU A 68 13.32 3.70 -1.82
CA LEU A 68 12.84 4.59 -0.76
C LEU A 68 12.31 3.80 0.44
N ILE A 69 11.50 2.77 0.20
CA ILE A 69 10.97 1.88 1.25
C ILE A 69 12.12 1.19 2.00
N LEU A 70 13.12 0.65 1.32
CA LEU A 70 14.25 -0.05 1.95
C LEU A 70 15.13 0.91 2.77
N ILE A 71 15.38 2.12 2.27
CA ILE A 71 16.12 3.16 3.00
C ILE A 71 15.35 3.59 4.25
N ALA A 72 14.05 3.88 4.11
CA ALA A 72 13.20 4.28 5.23
C ALA A 72 13.11 3.17 6.29
N LEU A 73 12.93 1.91 5.87
CA LEU A 73 12.91 0.75 6.75
C LEU A 73 14.25 0.60 7.50
N GLY A 74 15.38 0.70 6.79
CA GLY A 74 16.71 0.61 7.41
C GLY A 74 16.94 1.70 8.46
N LEU A 75 16.57 2.95 8.15
CA LEU A 75 16.71 4.08 9.06
C LEU A 75 15.79 3.97 10.29
N MET A 76 14.56 3.49 10.13
CA MET A 76 13.67 3.21 11.26
C MET A 76 14.20 2.06 12.14
N LEU A 77 14.69 0.97 11.53
CA LEU A 77 15.26 -0.15 12.27
C LEU A 77 16.51 0.23 13.07
N LEU A 78 17.32 1.17 12.56
CA LEU A 78 18.49 1.70 13.26
C LEU A 78 18.12 2.31 14.62
N VAL A 79 16.93 2.90 14.77
CA VAL A 79 16.46 3.47 16.05
C VAL A 79 15.71 2.45 16.88
N VAL A 80 14.83 1.66 16.24
CA VAL A 80 13.97 0.69 16.94
C VAL A 80 14.76 -0.44 17.57
N ILE A 81 15.79 -0.97 16.88
CA ILE A 81 16.59 -2.10 17.39
C ILE A 81 17.33 -1.74 18.69
N PRO A 82 18.08 -0.62 18.78
CA PRO A 82 18.70 -0.19 20.03
C PRO A 82 17.69 0.05 21.15
N VAL A 83 16.54 0.66 20.87
CA VAL A 83 15.50 0.90 21.90
C VAL A 83 15.01 -0.42 22.48
N ILE A 84 14.70 -1.41 21.65
CA ILE A 84 14.28 -2.74 22.11
C ILE A 84 15.41 -3.43 22.87
N ALA A 85 16.63 -3.42 22.34
CA ALA A 85 17.79 -4.05 22.95
C ALA A 85 18.13 -3.45 24.34
N LEU A 86 18.14 -2.12 24.44
CA LEU A 86 18.38 -1.40 25.69
C LEU A 86 17.25 -1.64 26.70
N THR A 87 16.00 -1.68 26.26
CA THR A 87 14.85 -1.97 27.13
C THR A 87 14.97 -3.36 27.75
N LEU A 88 15.25 -4.38 26.92
CA LEU A 88 15.47 -5.75 27.40
C LEU A 88 16.71 -5.85 28.29
N TRP A 89 17.78 -5.13 27.94
CA TRP A 89 19.00 -5.09 28.73
C TRP A 89 18.76 -4.44 30.10
N PHE A 90 18.07 -3.30 30.17
CA PHE A 90 17.72 -2.65 31.42
C PHE A 90 16.82 -3.52 32.30
N ALA A 91 15.79 -4.14 31.71
CA ALA A 91 14.91 -5.07 32.41
C ALA A 91 15.67 -6.25 33.01
N TRP A 92 16.70 -6.77 32.32
CA TRP A 92 17.52 -7.87 32.82
C TRP A 92 18.58 -7.42 33.83
N ARG A 93 19.29 -6.31 33.56
CA ARG A 93 20.43 -5.81 34.34
C ARG A 93 20.01 -5.18 35.68
N TYR A 94 18.88 -4.47 35.71
CA TYR A 94 18.37 -3.74 36.87
C TYR A 94 17.16 -4.43 37.54
N ARG A 95 16.96 -5.73 37.28
CA ARG A 95 15.98 -6.55 38.01
C ARG A 95 16.25 -6.52 39.52
N ALA A 96 15.17 -6.55 40.33
CA ALA A 96 15.25 -6.47 41.79
C ALA A 96 16.13 -7.56 42.44
N SER A 97 16.27 -8.73 41.80
CA SER A 97 17.13 -9.82 42.29
C SER A 97 18.63 -9.60 42.06
N ASN A 98 19.04 -8.53 41.37
CA ASN A 98 20.45 -8.25 41.09
C ASN A 98 21.03 -7.23 42.07
N THR A 99 21.82 -7.70 43.04
CA THR A 99 22.46 -6.87 44.07
C THR A 99 23.76 -6.18 43.60
N ARG A 100 24.25 -6.49 42.39
CA ARG A 100 25.49 -5.92 41.82
C ARG A 100 25.23 -4.70 40.92
N ALA A 101 24.00 -4.21 40.83
CA ALA A 101 23.65 -3.01 40.07
C ALA A 101 23.77 -1.76 40.94
N THR A 102 24.31 -0.68 40.39
CA THR A 102 24.28 0.63 41.05
C THR A 102 22.81 1.09 41.11
N TYR A 103 22.27 1.23 42.32
CA TYR A 103 20.92 1.72 42.56
C TYR A 103 20.97 3.21 42.89
N ALA A 104 20.43 4.04 42.00
CA ALA A 104 20.42 5.50 42.13
C ALA A 104 18.99 6.06 42.00
N PRO A 105 18.16 6.03 43.07
CA PRO A 105 16.74 6.39 43.00
C PRO A 105 16.46 7.89 42.83
N LYS A 106 17.45 8.75 43.09
CA LYS A 106 17.31 10.21 42.99
C LYS A 106 17.90 10.79 41.69
N TRP A 107 18.45 9.93 40.83
CA TRP A 107 19.02 10.38 39.57
C TRP A 107 17.91 10.52 38.54
N ALA A 108 17.58 11.76 38.19
CA ALA A 108 16.46 12.09 37.32
C ALA A 108 16.86 12.92 36.09
N HIS A 109 18.09 13.46 36.05
CA HIS A 109 18.52 14.35 34.99
C HIS A 109 19.98 14.12 34.59
N SER A 110 20.22 14.11 33.29
CA SER A 110 21.54 14.13 32.69
C SER A 110 21.46 14.81 31.33
N THR A 111 22.04 16.00 31.25
CA THR A 111 22.11 16.82 30.03
C THR A 111 22.74 16.06 28.86
N ALA A 112 23.76 15.24 29.11
CA ALA A 112 24.43 14.46 28.08
C ALA A 112 23.49 13.45 27.40
N ILE A 113 22.65 12.75 28.18
CA ILE A 113 21.69 11.77 27.63
C ILE A 113 20.55 12.50 26.93
N GLU A 114 20.07 13.61 27.50
CA GLU A 114 19.04 14.43 26.89
C GLU A 114 19.45 14.92 25.49
N VAL A 115 20.66 15.46 25.36
CA VAL A 115 21.19 15.92 24.06
C VAL A 115 21.22 14.78 23.04
N VAL A 116 21.68 13.59 23.42
CA VAL A 116 21.76 12.43 22.50
C VAL A 116 20.37 11.96 22.06
N VAL A 117 19.43 11.84 23.00
CA VAL A 117 18.06 11.37 22.75
C VAL A 117 17.26 12.36 21.89
N TRP A 118 17.54 13.65 21.98
CA TRP A 118 16.94 14.65 21.09
C TRP A 118 17.64 14.75 19.73
N THR A 119 18.97 14.78 19.72
CA THR A 119 19.75 15.04 18.50
C THR A 119 19.58 13.91 17.48
N ILE A 120 19.60 12.64 17.90
CA ILE A 120 19.53 11.50 16.99
C ILE A 120 18.20 11.50 16.18
N PRO A 121 17.01 11.55 16.80
CA PRO A 121 15.74 11.65 16.07
C PRO A 121 15.64 12.90 15.20
N CYS A 122 16.10 14.07 15.68
CA CYS A 122 16.07 15.30 14.90
C CYS A 122 16.88 15.18 13.60
N VAL A 123 18.10 14.61 13.66
CA VAL A 123 18.94 14.40 12.47
C VAL A 123 18.32 13.40 11.50
N ILE A 124 17.72 12.33 12.01
CA ILE A 124 17.04 11.32 11.19
C ILE A 124 15.84 11.94 10.47
N VAL A 125 14.97 12.64 11.19
CA VAL A 125 13.80 13.32 10.62
C VAL A 125 14.20 14.36 9.59
N LEU A 126 15.26 15.14 9.84
CA LEU A 126 15.78 16.10 8.87
C LEU A 126 16.27 15.41 7.59
N THR A 127 17.00 14.30 7.73
CA THR A 127 17.51 13.53 6.60
C THR A 127 16.36 12.91 5.78
N LEU A 128 15.39 12.29 6.44
CA LEU A 128 14.20 11.76 5.78
C LEU A 128 13.38 12.86 5.12
N GLY A 129 13.23 14.02 5.77
CA GLY A 129 12.48 15.16 5.23
C GLY A 129 13.05 15.65 3.91
N VAL A 130 14.38 15.79 3.83
CA VAL A 130 15.06 16.17 2.58
C VAL A 130 14.90 15.09 1.50
N LEU A 131 15.02 13.81 1.88
CA LEU A 131 14.84 12.70 0.95
C LEU A 131 13.42 12.66 0.39
N ILE A 132 12.40 12.74 1.26
CA ILE A 132 10.98 12.74 0.92
C ILE A 132 10.69 13.90 -0.04
N TRP A 133 11.09 15.13 0.31
CA TRP A 133 10.89 16.30 -0.54
C TRP A 133 11.42 16.09 -1.97
N ARG A 134 12.65 15.60 -2.09
CA ARG A 134 13.25 15.31 -3.42
C ARG A 134 12.49 14.22 -4.15
N THR A 135 12.14 13.11 -3.48
CA THR A 135 11.43 12.00 -4.11
C THR A 135 10.02 12.36 -4.52
N THR A 136 9.29 13.16 -3.73
CA THR A 136 7.93 13.60 -4.05
C THR A 136 7.90 14.46 -5.31
N HIS A 137 8.88 15.35 -5.50
CA HIS A 137 8.99 16.15 -6.72
C HIS A 137 9.52 15.37 -7.94
N ALA A 138 10.32 14.32 -7.71
CA ALA A 138 10.85 13.49 -8.79
C ALA A 138 9.81 12.48 -9.30
N LEU A 139 9.01 11.91 -8.40
CA LEU A 139 8.03 10.84 -8.67
C LEU A 139 6.58 11.38 -8.76
N ASP A 140 6.42 12.66 -9.07
CA ASP A 140 5.08 13.24 -9.27
C ASP A 140 4.37 12.54 -10.44
N PRO A 141 3.19 11.92 -10.23
CA PRO A 141 2.42 11.26 -11.29
C PRO A 141 2.14 12.14 -12.51
N TYR A 142 2.04 13.46 -12.33
CA TYR A 142 1.74 14.42 -13.39
C TYR A 142 2.96 14.76 -14.25
N ARG A 143 4.17 14.43 -13.80
CA ARG A 143 5.40 14.73 -14.52
C ARG A 143 5.62 13.73 -15.66
N PRO A 144 5.79 14.18 -16.91
CA PRO A 144 6.14 13.30 -18.02
C PRO A 144 7.51 12.63 -17.79
N ILE A 145 7.60 11.36 -18.17
CA ILE A 145 8.87 10.62 -18.16
C ILE A 145 9.67 11.04 -19.39
N GLU A 146 10.89 11.53 -19.17
CA GLU A 146 11.81 11.87 -20.26
C GLU A 146 12.30 10.58 -20.94
N SER A 147 11.93 10.40 -22.21
CA SER A 147 12.39 9.30 -23.05
C SER A 147 12.58 9.77 -24.47
N GLN A 148 13.41 9.05 -25.23
CA GLN A 148 13.58 9.29 -26.67
C GLN A 148 12.35 8.84 -27.47
N GLN A 149 11.48 8.02 -26.89
CA GLN A 149 10.28 7.52 -27.54
C GLN A 149 9.08 8.43 -27.29
N LYS A 150 8.24 8.62 -28.32
CA LYS A 150 7.00 9.39 -28.19
C LYS A 150 6.06 8.70 -27.18
N PRO A 151 5.59 9.41 -26.14
CA PRO A 151 4.66 8.84 -25.17
C PRO A 151 3.36 8.38 -25.81
N ILE A 152 2.88 7.20 -25.42
CA ILE A 152 1.55 6.71 -25.82
C ILE A 152 0.51 7.29 -24.88
N ARG A 153 -0.56 7.84 -25.43
CA ARG A 153 -1.67 8.38 -24.64
C ARG A 153 -2.74 7.32 -24.46
N VAL A 154 -3.17 7.11 -23.22
CA VAL A 154 -4.27 6.20 -22.87
C VAL A 154 -5.24 6.92 -21.95
N ASP A 155 -6.48 7.05 -22.41
CA ASP A 155 -7.58 7.59 -21.64
C ASP A 155 -8.25 6.43 -20.88
N VAL A 156 -8.27 6.50 -19.54
CA VAL A 156 -8.80 5.47 -18.65
C VAL A 156 -10.10 5.99 -18.02
N VAL A 157 -11.18 5.24 -18.19
CA VAL A 157 -12.47 5.53 -17.57
C VAL A 157 -12.82 4.42 -16.59
N ALA A 158 -12.94 4.77 -15.31
CA ALA A 158 -13.45 3.88 -14.29
C ALA A 158 -14.99 3.83 -14.36
N LEU A 159 -15.52 2.70 -14.82
CA LEU A 159 -16.96 2.41 -14.82
C LEU A 159 -17.33 1.60 -13.57
N ASN A 160 -18.61 1.31 -13.38
CA ASN A 160 -19.08 0.40 -12.34
C ASN A 160 -18.49 -1.02 -12.52
N TRP A 161 -17.41 -1.31 -11.77
CA TRP A 161 -16.67 -2.59 -11.71
C TRP A 161 -16.04 -3.06 -13.02
N LYS A 162 -15.71 -2.10 -13.90
CA LYS A 162 -15.05 -2.35 -15.19
C LYS A 162 -14.08 -1.22 -15.48
N TRP A 163 -12.99 -1.54 -16.15
CA TRP A 163 -12.04 -0.56 -16.64
C TRP A 163 -12.16 -0.42 -18.15
N LEU A 164 -12.40 0.80 -18.63
CA LEU A 164 -12.40 1.12 -20.05
C LEU A 164 -11.11 1.88 -20.38
N PHE A 165 -10.37 1.37 -21.36
CA PHE A 165 -9.15 1.95 -21.88
C PHE A 165 -9.40 2.43 -23.30
N ILE A 166 -9.11 3.70 -23.57
CA ILE A 166 -9.29 4.33 -24.89
C ILE A 166 -7.91 4.79 -25.37
N TYR A 167 -7.57 4.42 -26.60
CA TYR A 167 -6.32 4.82 -27.25
C TYR A 167 -6.65 5.87 -28.31
N PRO A 168 -6.67 7.17 -27.96
CA PRO A 168 -7.13 8.23 -28.86
C PRO A 168 -6.31 8.32 -30.15
N ASP A 169 -5.00 8.05 -30.08
CA ASP A 169 -4.10 8.09 -31.24
C ASP A 169 -4.35 6.95 -32.25
N TYR A 170 -4.95 5.85 -31.81
CA TYR A 170 -5.22 4.66 -32.63
C TYR A 170 -6.70 4.43 -32.91
N GLY A 171 -7.59 5.20 -32.27
CA GLY A 171 -9.04 5.11 -32.44
C GLY A 171 -9.66 3.80 -31.94
N VAL A 172 -9.01 3.11 -30.99
CA VAL A 172 -9.50 1.83 -30.43
C VAL A 172 -9.77 1.95 -28.94
N ALA A 173 -10.60 1.04 -28.41
CA ALA A 173 -10.79 0.89 -26.98
C ALA A 173 -10.83 -0.58 -26.56
N SER A 174 -10.50 -0.84 -25.30
CA SER A 174 -10.54 -2.16 -24.69
C SER A 174 -11.15 -2.09 -23.29
N VAL A 175 -11.81 -3.16 -22.87
CA VAL A 175 -12.36 -3.31 -21.52
C VAL A 175 -11.55 -4.37 -20.77
N ASN A 176 -11.16 -4.05 -19.54
CA ASN A 176 -10.41 -4.93 -18.61
C ASN A 176 -9.07 -5.48 -19.13
N GLN A 177 -8.55 -4.95 -20.23
CA GLN A 177 -7.21 -5.27 -20.73
C GLN A 177 -6.53 -4.01 -21.26
N LEU A 178 -5.31 -3.77 -20.81
CA LEU A 178 -4.41 -2.71 -21.23
C LEU A 178 -3.20 -3.34 -21.92
N ALA A 179 -2.71 -2.76 -23.01
CA ALA A 179 -1.50 -3.20 -23.68
C ALA A 179 -0.57 -2.00 -23.83
N ILE A 180 0.71 -2.18 -23.52
CA ILE A 180 1.73 -1.15 -23.58
C ILE A 180 3.02 -1.76 -24.15
N PRO A 181 3.75 -1.05 -25.02
CA PRO A 181 5.07 -1.50 -25.43
C PRO A 181 6.09 -1.27 -24.31
N VAL A 182 7.04 -2.19 -24.19
CA VAL A 182 8.20 -2.03 -23.28
C VAL A 182 9.05 -0.82 -23.67
N ASP A 183 9.75 -0.26 -22.69
CA ASP A 183 10.67 0.88 -22.82
C ASP A 183 10.06 2.17 -23.39
N THR A 184 8.72 2.25 -23.43
CA THR A 184 7.97 3.39 -23.96
C THR A 184 7.15 4.04 -22.84
N PRO A 185 7.28 5.36 -22.60
CA PRO A 185 6.43 6.04 -21.65
C PRO A 185 4.96 6.01 -22.06
N VAL A 186 4.09 5.80 -21.08
CA VAL A 186 2.63 5.86 -21.28
C VAL A 186 2.07 6.94 -20.38
N SER A 187 1.35 7.88 -21.00
CA SER A 187 0.63 8.97 -20.34
C SER A 187 -0.83 8.57 -20.20
N PHE A 188 -1.25 8.33 -18.97
CA PHE A 188 -2.62 7.99 -18.62
C PHE A 188 -3.38 9.26 -18.24
N ARG A 189 -4.56 9.45 -18.83
CA ARG A 189 -5.57 10.42 -18.34
C ARG A 189 -6.70 9.62 -17.72
N LEU A 190 -7.03 9.88 -16.46
CA LEU A 190 -8.02 9.09 -15.74
C LEU A 190 -9.22 9.93 -15.33
N THR A 191 -10.40 9.33 -15.43
CA THR A 191 -11.66 9.86 -14.92
C THR A 191 -12.51 8.70 -14.42
N ALA A 192 -13.51 8.99 -13.58
CA ALA A 192 -14.57 8.04 -13.27
C ALA A 192 -15.91 8.46 -13.89
N ASP A 193 -16.76 7.48 -14.17
CA ASP A 193 -18.15 7.65 -14.65
C ASP A 193 -19.17 7.44 -13.52
N SER A 194 -18.74 7.09 -12.30
CA SER A 194 -19.66 6.89 -11.20
C SER A 194 -18.98 7.11 -9.85
N LEU A 195 -18.40 6.06 -9.29
CA LEU A 195 -17.76 6.02 -7.99
C LEU A 195 -16.27 6.27 -8.14
N MET A 196 -15.70 6.93 -7.13
CA MET A 196 -14.26 7.11 -7.03
C MET A 196 -13.56 5.75 -7.01
N ASN A 197 -12.54 5.61 -7.84
CA ASN A 197 -11.70 4.43 -7.93
C ASN A 197 -10.22 4.81 -7.80
N SER A 198 -9.35 3.83 -7.54
CA SER A 198 -7.90 4.04 -7.54
C SER A 198 -7.27 3.10 -8.53
N PHE A 199 -6.76 3.65 -9.63
CA PHE A 199 -6.08 2.89 -10.66
C PHE A 199 -4.69 2.51 -10.16
N PHE A 200 -4.40 1.20 -10.11
CA PHE A 200 -3.13 0.72 -9.58
C PHE A 200 -2.62 -0.51 -10.35
N ILE A 201 -1.37 -0.43 -10.80
CA ILE A 201 -0.62 -1.55 -11.37
C ILE A 201 0.60 -1.79 -10.48
N PRO A 202 0.52 -2.68 -9.47
CA PRO A 202 1.52 -2.79 -8.41
C PRO A 202 2.96 -3.04 -8.87
N GLN A 203 3.15 -3.71 -10.01
CA GLN A 203 4.49 -4.01 -10.53
C GLN A 203 5.13 -2.85 -11.31
N LEU A 204 4.35 -1.88 -11.77
CA LEU A 204 4.84 -0.78 -12.60
C LEU A 204 5.15 0.49 -11.78
N GLY A 205 4.40 0.74 -10.71
CA GLY A 205 4.66 1.88 -9.83
C GLY A 205 3.39 2.41 -9.19
N SER A 206 3.26 3.73 -9.16
CA SER A 206 2.30 4.45 -8.33
C SER A 206 0.83 4.20 -8.69
N GLN A 207 -0.04 4.42 -7.70
CA GLN A 207 -1.50 4.47 -7.87
C GLN A 207 -1.99 5.91 -8.00
N VAL A 208 -3.11 6.12 -8.70
CA VAL A 208 -3.77 7.43 -8.77
C VAL A 208 -5.29 7.28 -8.68
N TYR A 209 -5.94 8.23 -8.02
CA TYR A 209 -7.40 8.26 -7.96
C TYR A 209 -8.01 8.69 -9.29
N ALA A 210 -9.08 7.99 -9.68
CA ALA A 210 -9.98 8.37 -10.75
C ALA A 210 -11.27 8.89 -10.09
N MET A 211 -11.61 10.14 -10.37
CA MET A 211 -12.74 10.86 -9.77
C MET A 211 -13.72 11.29 -10.85
N SER A 212 -15.01 11.30 -10.53
CA SER A 212 -16.05 11.71 -11.47
C SER A 212 -16.05 13.21 -11.64
N GLY A 213 -16.01 13.68 -12.89
CA GLY A 213 -15.97 15.12 -13.21
C GLY A 213 -14.61 15.77 -13.02
N MET A 214 -13.53 15.00 -12.84
CA MET A 214 -12.16 15.51 -12.80
C MET A 214 -11.26 14.64 -13.68
N GLN A 215 -10.22 15.25 -14.23
CA GLN A 215 -9.17 14.53 -14.94
C GLN A 215 -7.91 14.47 -14.08
N THR A 216 -7.42 13.26 -13.81
CA THR A 216 -6.11 13.04 -13.21
C THR A 216 -5.13 12.51 -14.27
N GLN A 217 -3.83 12.63 -13.99
CA GLN A 217 -2.78 12.16 -14.90
C GLN A 217 -1.82 11.23 -14.16
N LEU A 218 -1.31 10.24 -14.88
CA LEU A 218 -0.29 9.32 -14.38
C LEU A 218 0.64 8.96 -15.53
N HIS A 219 1.94 8.93 -15.26
CA HIS A 219 2.95 8.49 -16.22
C HIS A 219 3.63 7.23 -15.69
N LEU A 220 3.63 6.16 -16.49
CA LEU A 220 4.34 4.92 -16.16
C LEU A 220 5.14 4.42 -17.36
N ILE A 221 6.11 3.56 -17.07
CA ILE A 221 6.92 2.84 -18.04
C ILE A 221 7.10 1.39 -17.57
N ALA A 222 7.10 0.46 -18.52
CA ALA A 222 7.41 -0.95 -18.27
C ALA A 222 8.74 -1.32 -18.93
N ASN A 223 9.68 -1.84 -18.14
CA ASN A 223 11.04 -2.12 -18.61
C ASN A 223 11.22 -3.60 -19.02
N HIS A 224 10.28 -4.45 -18.62
CA HIS A 224 10.33 -5.87 -18.89
C HIS A 224 9.03 -6.32 -19.58
N PRO A 225 9.10 -7.27 -20.53
CA PRO A 225 7.91 -7.85 -21.10
C PRO A 225 7.24 -8.80 -20.10
N GLY A 226 5.91 -8.80 -20.06
CA GLY A 226 5.14 -9.65 -19.17
C GLY A 226 3.69 -9.19 -19.00
N THR A 227 2.91 -10.00 -18.30
CA THR A 227 1.54 -9.66 -17.91
C THR A 227 1.52 -9.18 -16.45
N TYR A 228 1.07 -7.95 -16.25
CA TYR A 228 0.95 -7.33 -14.94
C TYR A 228 -0.51 -7.21 -14.54
N ALA A 229 -0.85 -7.72 -13.35
CA ALA A 229 -2.19 -7.58 -12.80
C ALA A 229 -2.42 -6.14 -12.33
N GLY A 230 -3.40 -5.47 -12.93
CA GLY A 230 -3.93 -4.19 -12.49
C GLY A 230 -5.21 -4.38 -11.67
N ARG A 231 -5.46 -3.47 -10.72
CA ARG A 231 -6.62 -3.55 -9.83
C ARG A 231 -7.10 -2.17 -9.40
N SER A 232 -8.35 -2.11 -8.94
CA SER A 232 -8.80 -0.96 -8.14
C SER A 232 -8.32 -1.08 -6.70
N ALA A 233 -7.78 0.00 -6.13
CA ALA A 233 -7.35 0.06 -4.73
C ALA A 233 -8.31 0.83 -3.80
N ALA A 234 -9.40 1.39 -4.35
CA ALA A 234 -10.41 2.12 -3.58
C ALA A 234 -11.77 1.42 -3.69
N PHE A 235 -12.39 1.15 -2.55
CA PHE A 235 -13.67 0.45 -2.50
C PHE A 235 -14.77 1.19 -3.27
N SER A 236 -15.44 0.50 -4.18
CA SER A 236 -16.44 1.06 -5.10
C SER A 236 -17.74 0.25 -5.15
N GLY A 237 -18.10 -0.47 -4.07
CA GLY A 237 -19.37 -1.21 -3.95
C GLY A 237 -19.28 -2.71 -4.25
N PRO A 238 -20.44 -3.39 -4.45
CA PRO A 238 -20.57 -4.85 -4.54
C PRO A 238 -19.57 -5.59 -5.45
N GLY A 239 -19.41 -5.14 -6.70
CA GLY A 239 -18.51 -5.77 -7.67
C GLY A 239 -17.03 -5.35 -7.57
N PHE A 240 -16.63 -4.64 -6.50
CA PHE A 240 -15.26 -4.14 -6.34
C PHE A 240 -14.20 -5.26 -6.42
N SER A 241 -14.50 -6.44 -5.87
CA SER A 241 -13.59 -7.59 -5.86
C SER A 241 -13.19 -8.07 -7.26
N ASP A 242 -14.08 -7.92 -8.24
CA ASP A 242 -13.86 -8.36 -9.63
C ASP A 242 -13.28 -7.24 -10.51
N MET A 243 -12.95 -6.09 -9.92
CA MET A 243 -12.44 -4.91 -10.62
C MET A 243 -10.93 -5.01 -10.89
N HIS A 244 -10.53 -6.09 -11.58
CA HIS A 244 -9.18 -6.37 -12.03
C HIS A 244 -9.05 -6.21 -13.56
N PHE A 245 -7.86 -5.90 -14.03
CA PHE A 245 -7.54 -5.82 -15.45
C PHE A 245 -6.12 -6.32 -15.70
N ASP A 246 -5.89 -6.90 -16.87
CA ASP A 246 -4.55 -7.35 -17.24
C ASP A 246 -3.82 -6.26 -18.03
N THR A 247 -2.59 -5.95 -17.64
CA THR A 247 -1.70 -5.05 -18.37
C THR A 247 -0.62 -5.87 -19.08
N LEU A 248 -0.68 -5.93 -20.40
CA LEU A 248 0.28 -6.62 -21.25
C LEU A 248 1.41 -5.65 -21.61
N ALA A 249 2.61 -5.88 -21.08
CA ALA A 249 3.82 -5.21 -21.54
C ALA A 249 4.50 -6.09 -22.59
N THR A 250 4.49 -5.67 -23.85
CA THR A 250 4.97 -6.49 -24.97
C THR A 250 5.98 -5.75 -25.84
N SER A 251 6.57 -6.44 -26.81
CA SER A 251 7.38 -5.76 -27.83
C SER A 251 6.52 -4.77 -28.63
N ARG A 252 7.18 -3.82 -29.32
CA ARG A 252 6.45 -2.88 -30.17
C ARG A 252 5.65 -3.57 -31.28
N ALA A 253 6.22 -4.62 -31.88
CA ALA A 253 5.55 -5.40 -32.92
C ALA A 253 4.29 -6.11 -32.39
N ASP A 254 4.37 -6.70 -31.20
CA ASP A 254 3.22 -7.36 -30.56
C ASP A 254 2.15 -6.35 -30.13
N PHE A 255 2.56 -5.15 -29.69
CA PHE A 255 1.64 -4.06 -29.38
C PHE A 255 0.90 -3.60 -30.63
N ASP A 256 1.62 -3.40 -31.74
CA ASP A 256 1.00 -3.00 -33.01
C ASP A 256 0.05 -4.10 -33.53
N ALA A 257 0.38 -5.39 -33.32
CA ALA A 257 -0.51 -6.51 -33.61
C ALA A 257 -1.75 -6.54 -32.71
N TRP A 258 -1.60 -6.20 -31.42
CA TRP A 258 -2.72 -6.07 -30.48
C TRP A 258 -3.66 -4.92 -30.90
N ILE A 259 -3.11 -3.79 -31.32
CA ILE A 259 -3.88 -2.66 -31.86
C ILE A 259 -4.63 -3.09 -33.12
N ALA A 260 -3.97 -3.77 -34.06
CA ALA A 260 -4.62 -4.28 -35.27
C ALA A 260 -5.78 -5.24 -34.95
N ARG A 261 -5.62 -6.10 -33.94
CA ARG A 261 -6.71 -6.97 -33.44
C ARG A 261 -7.88 -6.17 -32.89
N ALA A 262 -7.61 -5.10 -32.13
CA ALA A 262 -8.67 -4.22 -31.60
C ALA A 262 -9.40 -3.47 -32.74
N GLN A 263 -8.67 -3.03 -33.76
CA GLN A 263 -9.22 -2.38 -34.96
C GLN A 263 -10.10 -3.35 -35.79
N ALA A 264 -9.75 -4.64 -35.81
CA ALA A 264 -10.52 -5.67 -36.49
C ALA A 264 -11.79 -6.11 -35.74
N SER A 265 -12.05 -5.58 -34.53
CA SER A 265 -13.25 -5.91 -33.76
C SER A 265 -14.52 -5.46 -34.49
N PRO A 266 -15.60 -6.27 -34.53
CA PRO A 266 -16.85 -5.88 -35.18
C PRO A 266 -17.65 -4.83 -34.38
N THR A 267 -17.30 -4.58 -33.12
CA THR A 267 -18.06 -3.71 -32.23
C THR A 267 -17.50 -2.30 -32.16
N VAL A 268 -18.36 -1.30 -32.37
CA VAL A 268 -18.00 0.13 -32.34
C VAL A 268 -18.38 0.78 -31.02
N LEU A 269 -17.47 1.57 -30.42
CA LEU A 269 -17.74 2.33 -29.19
C LEU A 269 -18.44 3.65 -29.49
N SER A 270 -19.71 3.55 -29.90
CA SER A 270 -20.62 4.69 -30.02
C SER A 270 -21.12 5.19 -28.66
N ARG A 271 -21.65 6.41 -28.57
CA ARG A 271 -22.23 6.95 -27.31
C ARG A 271 -23.35 6.06 -26.74
N GLY A 272 -24.17 5.47 -27.60
CA GLY A 272 -25.20 4.50 -27.18
C GLY A 272 -24.62 3.18 -26.69
N ALA A 273 -23.52 2.71 -27.30
CA ALA A 273 -22.79 1.54 -26.81
C ALA A 273 -22.12 1.82 -25.45
N TYR A 274 -21.56 3.01 -25.27
CA TYR A 274 -21.01 3.47 -24.00
C TYR A 274 -22.07 3.49 -22.90
N ALA A 275 -23.26 4.07 -23.14
CA ALA A 275 -24.34 4.09 -22.16
C ALA A 275 -24.80 2.68 -21.72
N ARG A 276 -24.72 1.68 -22.61
CA ARG A 276 -24.95 0.27 -22.24
C ARG A 276 -23.80 -0.32 -21.43
N LEU A 277 -22.55 0.03 -21.78
CA LEU A 277 -21.36 -0.45 -21.07
C LEU A 277 -21.26 0.11 -19.65
N ALA A 278 -21.67 1.37 -19.46
CA ALA A 278 -21.68 2.09 -18.18
C ALA A 278 -22.68 1.52 -17.16
N GLN A 279 -23.67 0.75 -17.61
CA GLN A 279 -24.58 0.05 -16.70
C GLN A 279 -23.79 -0.88 -15.78
N PRO A 280 -24.17 -0.97 -14.49
CA PRO A 280 -23.50 -1.86 -13.53
C PRO A 280 -23.42 -3.30 -14.06
N GLY A 281 -22.24 -3.90 -13.97
CA GLY A 281 -22.06 -5.29 -14.36
C GLY A 281 -20.78 -5.86 -13.74
N GLU A 282 -20.86 -7.10 -13.31
CA GLU A 282 -19.76 -7.82 -12.66
C GLU A 282 -19.07 -8.76 -13.66
N LYS A 283 -17.78 -9.03 -13.45
CA LYS A 283 -16.98 -9.99 -14.24
C LYS A 283 -17.10 -9.81 -15.76
N THR A 284 -17.06 -8.56 -16.22
CA THR A 284 -17.16 -8.29 -17.65
C THR A 284 -15.93 -8.86 -18.37
N PRO A 285 -16.11 -9.70 -19.40
CA PRO A 285 -15.00 -10.27 -20.14
C PRO A 285 -14.23 -9.20 -20.91
N VAL A 286 -12.97 -9.49 -21.21
CA VAL A 286 -12.14 -8.63 -22.06
C VAL A 286 -12.83 -8.45 -23.41
N THR A 287 -13.15 -7.20 -23.73
CA THR A 287 -13.86 -6.83 -24.96
C THR A 287 -13.09 -5.74 -25.68
N PHE A 288 -13.03 -5.82 -27.00
CA PHE A 288 -12.35 -4.83 -27.85
C PHE A 288 -13.37 -4.06 -28.66
N TYR A 289 -13.14 -2.76 -28.84
CA TYR A 289 -13.94 -1.90 -29.69
C TYR A 289 -13.08 -1.28 -30.77
N SER A 290 -13.55 -1.42 -32.01
CA SER A 290 -13.03 -0.66 -33.15
C SER A 290 -13.70 0.69 -33.19
N ASN A 291 -12.99 1.76 -33.56
CA ASN A 291 -13.51 3.12 -33.71
C ASN A 291 -14.23 3.69 -32.47
N VAL A 292 -13.62 4.69 -31.83
CA VAL A 292 -14.17 5.36 -30.65
C VAL A 292 -14.82 6.68 -31.05
N ALA A 293 -16.01 6.95 -30.52
CA ALA A 293 -16.68 8.24 -30.75
C ALA A 293 -15.74 9.40 -30.38
N PRO A 294 -15.56 10.41 -31.26
CA PRO A 294 -14.65 11.52 -30.98
C PRO A 294 -15.11 12.30 -29.75
N GLY A 295 -14.15 12.65 -28.88
CA GLY A 295 -14.40 13.38 -27.64
C GLY A 295 -15.20 12.59 -26.60
N LEU A 296 -15.25 11.24 -26.67
CA LEU A 296 -15.98 10.43 -25.69
C LEU A 296 -15.48 10.69 -24.26
N PHE A 297 -14.16 10.70 -24.05
CA PHE A 297 -13.56 10.95 -22.74
C PHE A 297 -13.96 12.32 -22.17
N ASP A 298 -13.82 13.38 -22.96
CA ASP A 298 -14.17 14.73 -22.52
C ASP A 298 -15.68 14.86 -22.27
N GLY A 299 -16.50 14.12 -23.01
CA GLY A 299 -17.94 14.02 -22.78
C GLY A 299 -18.29 13.36 -21.44
N VAL A 300 -17.55 12.33 -21.03
CA VAL A 300 -17.71 11.65 -19.73
C VAL A 300 -17.31 12.58 -18.58
N VAL A 301 -16.21 13.33 -18.72
CA VAL A 301 -15.82 14.33 -17.72
C VAL A 301 -16.88 15.44 -17.64
N GLY A 302 -17.30 15.95 -18.80
CA GLY A 302 -18.25 17.06 -18.92
C GLY A 302 -19.67 16.75 -18.45
N GLN A 303 -20.06 15.48 -18.28
CA GLN A 303 -21.41 15.14 -17.81
C GLN A 303 -21.67 15.59 -16.36
N TYR A 304 -20.61 15.76 -15.57
CA TYR A 304 -20.69 16.25 -14.19
C TYR A 304 -20.43 17.76 -14.06
N MET A 305 -19.90 18.40 -15.10
CA MET A 305 -19.62 19.84 -15.12
C MET A 305 -20.81 20.64 -15.66
N ARG A 306 -22.01 20.37 -15.14
CA ARG A 306 -23.26 21.04 -15.54
C ARG A 306 -23.86 21.85 -14.41
N ASP A 307 -24.36 23.04 -14.74
CA ASP A 307 -25.05 23.92 -13.80
C ASP A 307 -26.42 23.34 -13.39
N VAL A 308 -27.10 24.02 -12.48
CA VAL A 308 -28.45 23.63 -12.00
C VAL A 308 -29.47 23.57 -13.15
N HIS A 309 -29.21 24.25 -14.27
CA HIS A 309 -30.04 24.30 -15.46
C HIS A 309 -29.61 23.32 -16.56
N GLY A 310 -28.57 22.51 -16.32
CA GLY A 310 -28.04 21.53 -17.28
C GLY A 310 -27.08 22.08 -18.33
N ASN A 311 -26.68 23.35 -18.25
CA ASN A 311 -25.70 23.95 -19.16
C ASN A 311 -24.27 23.61 -18.70
N PRO A 312 -23.29 23.47 -19.62
CA PRO A 312 -21.89 23.31 -19.25
C PRO A 312 -21.40 24.51 -18.43
N ILE A 313 -20.85 24.28 -17.23
CA ILE A 313 -20.31 25.34 -16.33
C ILE A 313 -19.05 25.97 -16.94
N CYS A 314 -18.27 25.18 -17.67
CA CYS A 314 -17.09 25.64 -18.42
C CYS A 314 -17.34 25.41 -19.92
N GLY A 315 -17.27 26.48 -20.70
CA GLY A 315 -17.63 26.46 -22.11
C GLY A 315 -16.71 25.59 -22.98
N THR A 316 -17.32 24.85 -23.90
CA THR A 316 -16.75 24.64 -25.22
C THR A 316 -17.76 25.16 -26.23
N GLY A 317 -17.41 26.24 -26.93
CA GLY A 317 -18.13 26.80 -28.07
C GLY A 317 -18.08 25.89 -29.29
N VAL A 318 -18.51 24.63 -29.14
CA VAL A 318 -18.89 23.76 -30.23
C VAL A 318 -20.26 23.23 -29.87
N GLY A 319 -21.26 23.70 -30.61
CA GLY A 319 -22.64 23.25 -30.48
C GLY A 319 -22.73 21.77 -30.78
N VAL A 320 -22.52 20.93 -29.77
CA VAL A 320 -23.00 19.56 -29.74
C VAL A 320 -24.27 19.62 -28.91
N THR A 321 -25.40 19.89 -29.57
CA THR A 321 -26.71 19.59 -29.03
C THR A 321 -26.68 18.12 -28.61
N ASN A 322 -26.81 17.89 -27.30
CA ASN A 322 -26.58 16.60 -26.67
C ASN A 322 -27.92 16.06 -26.15
N PRO A 323 -28.81 15.51 -27.00
CA PRO A 323 -30.15 15.10 -26.56
C PRO A 323 -30.21 13.75 -25.82
N ALA A 324 -29.09 13.16 -25.36
CA ALA A 324 -29.13 11.76 -24.88
C ALA A 324 -28.24 11.40 -23.67
N LEU A 325 -27.86 12.37 -22.82
CA LEU A 325 -27.22 12.06 -21.52
C LEU A 325 -28.00 12.66 -20.34
N THR A 326 -29.33 12.66 -20.44
CA THR A 326 -30.20 12.84 -19.28
C THR A 326 -30.31 11.47 -18.59
N LEU A 327 -29.23 11.02 -17.96
CA LEU A 327 -29.33 9.93 -17.00
C LEU A 327 -30.18 10.46 -15.85
N ALA A 328 -31.42 9.97 -15.75
CA ALA A 328 -32.30 10.26 -14.65
C ALA A 328 -31.58 9.90 -13.35
N ARG A 329 -31.36 10.90 -12.50
CA ARG A 329 -30.87 10.73 -11.14
C ARG A 329 -31.79 9.72 -10.44
N PRO A 330 -31.32 8.54 -9.98
CA PRO A 330 -32.19 7.63 -9.27
C PRO A 330 -32.69 8.31 -7.99
N ALA A 331 -34.01 8.34 -7.83
CA ALA A 331 -34.72 9.10 -6.80
C ALA A 331 -34.57 8.54 -5.37
N THR A 332 -33.60 7.66 -5.10
CA THR A 332 -33.52 6.89 -3.85
C THR A 332 -32.52 7.42 -2.83
N LEU A 333 -31.88 8.57 -3.05
CA LEU A 333 -30.91 9.17 -2.11
C LEU A 333 -31.45 10.37 -1.31
N ALA A 334 -32.77 10.56 -1.26
CA ALA A 334 -33.41 11.65 -0.50
C ALA A 334 -34.19 11.19 0.75
N ALA A 335 -33.95 9.97 1.24
CA ALA A 335 -34.60 9.47 2.45
C ALA A 335 -33.64 8.60 3.26
N GLU A 336 -32.70 9.23 3.96
CA GLU A 336 -32.24 8.89 5.32
C GLU A 336 -31.43 10.06 5.90
#